data_AF-A0AAV7NBB1-F1
#
_entry.id   AF-A0AAV7NBB1-F1
#
_cell.length_a   1.000
_cell.length_b   1.000
_cell.length_c   1.000
_cell.angle_alpha   90.00
_cell.angle_beta   90.00
_cell.angle_gamma   90.00
#
_symmetry.space_group_name_H-M   'P 1'
#
loop_
_entity.id
_entity.type
_entity.pdbx_description
1 polymer ?
#
loop_
_entity_poly.entity_id
_entity_poly.type
_entity_poly.pdbx_seq_one_letter_code
_entity_poly.pdbx_strand_id
1 'polypeptide(L)'
;MLAVRIKEKSMLPGIRERKDAHGALASDQDGILEAFRRFYERVYREKKEDENLERDMMNFFESVSFGRLSTEVRDLLEAPLTFEEVQVAIKKLPLGKAVGGDKIPLEFYTFI
;
A
#
# COMPACT_ATOMS: atom_id res chain seq x y z
N MET A 1 -36.50 19.61 -7.86
CA MET A 1 -36.02 18.22 -7.59
C MET A 1 -35.31 17.54 -8.77
N LEU A 2 -35.36 18.05 -10.01
CA LEU A 2 -34.65 17.45 -11.14
C LEU A 2 -33.14 17.77 -11.14
N ALA A 3 -32.78 19.02 -10.85
CA ALA A 3 -31.39 19.49 -10.84
C ALA A 3 -30.50 18.81 -9.78
N VAL A 4 -31.08 18.46 -8.63
CA VAL A 4 -30.36 17.73 -7.55
C VAL A 4 -30.00 16.31 -8.01
N ARG A 5 -30.92 15.60 -8.66
CA ARG A 5 -30.67 14.26 -9.22
C ARG A 5 -29.62 14.26 -10.34
N ILE A 6 -29.58 15.32 -11.15
CA ILE A 6 -28.55 15.51 -12.19
C ILE A 6 -27.17 15.73 -11.54
N LYS A 7 -27.12 16.51 -10.45
CA LYS A 7 -25.90 16.76 -9.69
C LYS A 7 -25.39 15.52 -8.95
N GLU A 8 -26.28 14.71 -8.40
CA GLU A 8 -25.94 13.42 -7.76
C GLU A 8 -25.34 12.43 -8.76
N LYS A 9 -25.89 12.37 -9.99
CA LYS A 9 -25.31 11.56 -11.09
C LYS A 9 -23.95 12.07 -11.58
N SER A 10 -23.65 13.37 -11.42
CA SER A 10 -22.38 13.97 -11.87
C SER A 10 -21.28 14.03 -10.80
N MET A 11 -21.56 13.62 -9.56
CA MET A 11 -20.65 13.80 -8.41
C MET A 11 -19.68 12.64 -8.16
N LEU A 12 -19.81 11.51 -8.85
CA LEU A 12 -18.72 10.55 -8.95
C LEU A 12 -17.86 10.94 -10.16
N PRO A 13 -16.51 11.07 -10.06
CA PRO A 13 -15.66 11.06 -11.23
C PRO A 13 -15.78 9.68 -11.88
N GLY A 14 -16.85 9.52 -12.67
CA GLY A 14 -17.23 8.28 -13.30
C GLY A 14 -16.27 7.97 -14.41
N ILE A 15 -15.80 6.72 -14.43
CA ILE A 15 -15.07 6.15 -15.55
C ILE A 15 -15.96 6.35 -16.79
N ARG A 16 -15.49 7.15 -17.75
CA ARG A 16 -16.28 7.53 -18.92
C ARG A 16 -16.36 6.40 -19.93
N GLU A 17 -15.28 5.64 -20.04
CA GLU A 17 -15.13 4.58 -21.03
C GLU A 17 -14.21 3.49 -20.45
N ARG A 18 -14.52 2.23 -20.73
CA ARG A 18 -13.66 1.09 -20.37
C ARG A 18 -13.69 0.06 -21.49
N LYS A 19 -12.56 -0.61 -21.73
CA LYS A 19 -12.53 -1.74 -22.67
C LYS A 19 -13.27 -2.93 -22.07
N ASP A 20 -14.17 -3.50 -22.86
CA ASP A 20 -14.86 -4.76 -22.57
C ASP A 20 -13.93 -5.97 -22.76
N ALA A 21 -14.47 -7.17 -22.55
CA ALA A 21 -13.70 -8.42 -22.69
C ALA A 21 -13.19 -8.69 -24.13
N HIS A 22 -13.72 -7.98 -25.13
CA HIS A 22 -13.36 -8.10 -26.55
C HIS A 22 -12.48 -6.93 -27.04
N GLY A 23 -12.12 -6.00 -26.14
CA GLY A 23 -11.29 -4.84 -26.44
C GLY A 23 -12.05 -3.64 -27.01
N ALA A 24 -13.37 -3.72 -27.15
CA ALA A 24 -14.23 -2.61 -27.58
C ALA A 24 -14.51 -1.65 -26.40
N LEU A 25 -14.63 -0.36 -26.70
CA LEU A 25 -14.90 0.66 -25.69
C LEU A 25 -16.38 0.62 -25.29
N ALA A 26 -16.66 0.22 -24.05
CA ALA A 26 -17.95 0.37 -23.41
C ALA A 26 -18.00 1.74 -22.71
N SER A 27 -18.88 2.61 -23.18
CA SER A 27 -19.13 3.94 -22.63
C SER A 27 -20.48 4.03 -21.89
N ASP A 28 -21.25 2.94 -21.89
CA ASP A 28 -22.49 2.79 -21.15
C ASP A 28 -22.22 2.31 -19.72
N GLN A 29 -23.00 2.81 -18.76
CA GLN A 29 -22.79 2.53 -17.34
C GLN A 29 -22.89 1.03 -17.03
N ASP A 30 -23.84 0.33 -17.65
CA ASP A 30 -24.05 -1.11 -17.45
C ASP A 30 -22.91 -1.94 -18.05
N GLY A 31 -22.44 -1.59 -19.25
CA GLY A 31 -21.27 -2.20 -19.88
C GLY A 31 -19.97 -1.99 -19.10
N ILE A 32 -19.77 -0.81 -18.51
CA ILE A 32 -18.61 -0.54 -17.64
C ILE A 32 -18.66 -1.41 -16.37
N LEU A 33 -19.81 -1.48 -15.71
CA LEU A 33 -20.00 -2.30 -14.50
C LEU A 33 -19.85 -3.80 -14.80
N GLU A 34 -20.40 -4.27 -15.92
CA GLU A 34 -20.25 -5.65 -16.39
C GLU A 34 -18.79 -5.98 -16.68
N ALA A 35 -18.05 -5.09 -17.34
CA ALA A 35 -16.63 -5.25 -17.56
C ALA A 35 -15.86 -5.31 -16.23
N PHE A 36 -16.26 -4.54 -15.21
CA PHE A 36 -15.62 -4.57 -13.88
C PHE A 36 -15.89 -5.88 -13.17
N ARG A 37 -17.15 -6.32 -13.19
CA ARG A 37 -17.55 -7.61 -12.62
C ARG A 37 -16.76 -8.75 -13.26
N ARG A 38 -16.72 -8.85 -14.59
CA ARG A 38 -15.99 -9.90 -15.31
C ARG A 38 -14.49 -9.88 -15.05
N PHE A 39 -13.89 -8.69 -14.99
CA PHE A 39 -12.47 -8.54 -14.68
C PHE A 39 -12.14 -9.12 -13.31
N TYR A 40 -12.87 -8.70 -12.27
CA TYR A 40 -12.61 -9.19 -10.91
C TYR A 40 -13.03 -10.65 -10.75
N GLU A 41 -14.14 -11.10 -11.34
CA GLU A 41 -14.50 -12.52 -11.38
C GLU A 41 -13.37 -13.36 -11.96
N ARG A 42 -12.71 -12.91 -13.03
CA ARG A 42 -11.55 -13.58 -13.61
C ARG A 42 -10.37 -13.60 -12.63
N VAL A 43 -9.96 -12.43 -12.13
CA VAL A 43 -8.82 -12.30 -11.20
C VAL A 43 -8.99 -13.17 -9.95
N TYR A 44 -10.20 -13.24 -9.39
CA TYR A 44 -10.47 -14.04 -8.20
C TYR A 44 -10.72 -15.52 -8.50
N ARG A 45 -11.13 -15.88 -9.73
CA ARG A 45 -11.28 -17.28 -10.16
C ARG A 45 -9.95 -17.91 -10.57
N GLU A 46 -9.08 -17.14 -11.21
CA GLU A 46 -7.71 -17.52 -11.60
C GLU A 46 -6.75 -17.56 -10.42
N LYS A 47 -7.13 -16.99 -9.26
CA LYS A 47 -6.43 -17.08 -7.96
C LYS A 47 -6.38 -18.49 -7.35
N LYS A 48 -6.53 -19.55 -8.15
CA LYS A 48 -6.17 -20.90 -7.73
C LYS A 48 -4.66 -20.99 -7.88
N GLU A 49 -3.98 -21.09 -6.74
CA GLU A 49 -2.59 -21.51 -6.54
C GLU A 49 -1.85 -21.70 -7.87
N ASP A 50 -1.29 -20.60 -8.39
CA ASP A 50 -0.35 -20.71 -9.48
C ASP A 50 0.89 -21.38 -8.88
N GLU A 51 0.98 -22.71 -9.00
CA GLU A 51 2.10 -23.51 -8.51
C GLU A 51 3.44 -22.98 -9.03
N ASN A 52 3.43 -22.25 -10.15
CA ASN A 52 4.61 -21.56 -10.66
C ASN A 52 4.95 -20.30 -9.86
N LEU A 53 3.97 -19.55 -9.35
CA LEU A 53 4.23 -18.38 -8.50
C LEU A 53 4.92 -18.78 -7.20
N GLU A 54 4.46 -19.83 -6.53
CA GLU A 54 5.12 -20.31 -5.31
C GLU A 54 6.55 -20.77 -5.59
N ARG A 55 6.75 -21.52 -6.68
CA ARG A 55 8.07 -21.97 -7.14
C ARG A 55 8.97 -20.79 -7.49
N ASP A 56 8.46 -19.78 -8.19
CA ASP A 56 9.21 -18.59 -8.59
C ASP A 56 9.57 -17.73 -7.37
N MET A 57 8.67 -17.63 -6.39
CA MET A 57 8.96 -16.98 -5.11
C MET A 57 10.07 -17.73 -4.36
N MET A 58 10.01 -19.06 -4.26
CA MET A 58 11.06 -19.86 -3.63
C MET A 58 12.39 -19.71 -4.37
N ASN A 59 12.41 -19.82 -5.70
CA ASN A 59 13.59 -19.60 -6.53
C ASN A 59 14.19 -18.21 -6.32
N PHE A 60 13.35 -17.18 -6.18
CA PHE A 60 13.80 -15.82 -5.86
C PHE A 60 14.47 -15.76 -4.48
N PHE A 61 13.82 -16.30 -3.43
CA PHE A 61 14.40 -16.31 -2.09
C PHE A 61 15.68 -17.15 -1.97
N GLU A 62 15.82 -18.22 -2.76
CA GLU A 62 17.04 -19.03 -2.81
C GLU A 62 18.16 -18.38 -3.62
N SER A 63 17.82 -17.70 -4.72
CA SER A 63 18.81 -17.01 -5.57
C SER A 63 19.32 -15.71 -4.93
N VAL A 64 18.51 -15.06 -4.09
CA VAL A 64 18.91 -13.88 -3.35
C VAL A 64 19.68 -14.30 -2.10
N SER A 65 21.00 -14.12 -2.13
CA SER A 65 21.80 -14.16 -0.92
C SER A 65 21.54 -12.89 -0.10
N PHE A 66 20.57 -12.96 0.82
CA PHE A 66 20.44 -11.92 1.83
C PHE A 66 21.73 -11.92 2.65
N GLY A 67 22.41 -10.77 2.68
CA GLY A 67 23.51 -10.56 3.62
C GLY A 67 22.96 -10.76 5.03
N ARG A 68 23.39 -11.84 5.70
CA ARG A 68 23.04 -12.05 7.11
C ARG A 68 23.79 -11.00 7.92
N LEU A 69 23.11 -10.39 8.90
CA LEU A 69 23.76 -9.53 9.86
C LEU A 69 24.85 -10.31 10.59
N SER A 70 25.98 -9.66 10.88
CA SER A 70 26.96 -10.25 11.78
C SER A 70 26.35 -10.42 13.16
N THR A 71 26.88 -11.36 13.94
CA THR A 71 26.44 -11.57 15.33
C THR A 71 26.55 -10.29 16.13
N GLU A 72 27.60 -9.49 15.91
CA GLU A 72 27.82 -8.20 16.56
C GLU A 72 26.70 -7.20 16.28
N VAL A 73 26.29 -7.04 15.01
CA VAL A 73 25.21 -6.10 14.65
C VAL A 73 23.87 -6.61 15.17
N ARG A 74 23.64 -7.93 15.13
CA ARG A 74 22.41 -8.52 15.69
C ARG A 74 22.32 -8.26 17.20
N ASP A 75 23.39 -8.53 17.93
CA ASP A 75 23.41 -8.38 19.38
C ASP A 75 23.32 -6.89 19.78
N LEU A 76 23.87 -5.97 18.98
CA LEU A 76 23.65 -4.53 19.13
C LEU A 76 22.18 -4.13 18.95
N LEU A 77 21.50 -4.69 17.94
CA LEU A 77 20.09 -4.40 17.68
C LEU A 77 19.14 -5.02 18.73
N GLU A 78 19.56 -6.11 19.37
CA GLU A 78 18.82 -6.75 20.47
C GLU A 78 19.15 -6.14 21.84
N ALA A 79 20.17 -5.27 21.93
CA ALA A 79 20.52 -4.59 23.16
C ALA A 79 19.44 -3.59 23.59
N PRO A 80 19.29 -3.31 24.91
CA PRO A 80 18.40 -2.26 25.38
C PRO A 80 18.77 -0.89 24.80
N LEU A 81 17.76 -0.10 24.41
CA LEU A 81 18.00 1.26 23.94
C LEU A 81 18.62 2.13 25.05
N THR A 82 19.64 2.88 24.67
CA THR A 82 20.24 3.90 25.55
C THR A 82 19.52 5.23 25.40
N PHE A 83 19.61 6.05 26.43
CA PHE A 83 19.01 7.38 26.42
C PHE A 83 19.66 8.29 25.36
N GLU A 84 20.96 8.18 25.19
CA GLU A 84 21.74 8.93 24.22
C GLU A 84 21.30 8.62 22.78
N GLU A 85 21.04 7.36 22.46
CA GLU A 85 20.51 6.94 21.15
C GLU A 85 19.15 7.56 20.87
N VAL A 86 18.26 7.56 21.87
CA VAL A 86 16.93 8.19 21.77
C VAL A 86 17.07 9.69 21.53
N GLN A 87 17.93 10.37 22.29
CA GLN A 87 18.19 11.80 22.12
C GLN A 87 18.70 12.16 20.72
N VAL A 88 19.66 11.38 20.21
CA VAL A 88 20.22 11.59 18.87
C VAL A 88 19.16 11.32 17.80
N ALA A 89 18.32 10.30 17.98
CA ALA A 89 17.23 10.00 17.05
C ALA A 89 16.19 11.11 17.01
N ILE A 90 15.74 11.60 18.17
CA ILE A 90 14.76 12.69 18.28
C ILE A 90 15.29 13.96 17.59
N LYS A 91 16.56 14.32 17.80
CA LYS A 91 17.19 15.50 17.19
C LYS A 91 17.31 15.41 15.66
N LYS A 92 17.29 14.21 15.08
CA LYS A 92 17.34 13.99 13.63
C LYS A 92 15.97 14.05 12.95
N LEU A 93 14.88 14.06 13.72
CA LEU A 93 13.53 14.10 13.16
C LEU A 93 13.20 15.52 12.63
N PRO A 94 12.42 15.63 11.54
CA PRO A 94 12.01 16.92 11.00
C PRO A 94 11.02 17.63 11.95
N LEU A 95 11.35 18.87 12.31
CA LEU A 95 10.53 19.75 13.14
C LEU A 95 9.17 20.06 12.48
N GLY A 96 8.13 20.27 13.29
CA GLY A 96 6.79 20.63 12.82
C GLY A 96 5.96 19.50 12.19
N LYS A 97 6.41 18.24 12.30
CA LYS A 97 5.63 17.05 11.92
C LYS A 97 5.21 16.26 13.16
N ALA A 98 3.96 15.76 13.14
CA ALA A 98 3.52 14.77 14.10
C ALA A 98 4.28 13.46 13.83
N VAL A 99 4.92 12.92 14.87
CA VAL A 99 5.84 11.76 14.79
C VAL A 99 5.06 10.44 14.70
N GLY A 100 3.77 10.45 15.06
CA GLY A 100 2.88 9.29 14.98
C GLY A 100 1.39 9.65 14.96
N GLY A 101 0.54 8.62 15.07
CA GLY A 101 -0.92 8.78 15.15
C GLY A 101 -1.43 9.32 16.49
N ASP A 102 -0.53 9.48 17.46
CA ASP A 102 -0.74 10.07 18.78
C ASP A 102 -0.97 11.59 18.74
N LYS A 103 -0.64 12.23 17.61
CA LYS A 103 -0.77 13.69 17.38
C LYS A 103 0.04 14.54 18.36
N ILE A 104 1.04 13.96 19.03
CA ILE A 104 1.94 14.70 19.90
C ILE A 104 3.02 15.35 19.02
N PRO A 105 3.20 16.68 19.09
CA PRO A 105 4.25 17.36 18.34
C PRO A 105 5.65 16.93 18.79
N LEU A 106 6.61 16.93 17.86
CA LEU A 106 7.99 16.50 18.13
C LEU A 106 8.66 17.33 19.24
N GLU A 107 8.25 18.58 19.41
CA GLU A 107 8.80 19.52 20.40
C GLU A 107 8.63 19.02 21.84
N PHE A 108 7.65 18.18 22.11
CA PHE A 108 7.46 17.59 23.45
C PHE A 108 8.55 16.56 23.79
N TYR A 109 9.11 15.91 22.78
CA TYR A 109 10.12 14.87 22.96
C TYR A 109 11.55 15.43 23.02
N THR A 110 11.78 16.66 22.53
CA THR A 110 13.09 17.32 22.57
C THR A 110 13.52 17.81 23.96
N PHE A 111 12.62 17.79 24.95
CA PHE A 111 12.91 18.19 26.34
C PHE A 111 13.09 17.02 27.30
N ILE A 112 12.95 15.79 26.82
CA ILE A 112 13.28 14.59 27.59
C ILE A 112 14.80 14.52 27.70
#